data_AF-A0A945GFA9-F1
#
_entry.id   AF-A0A945GFA9-F1
#
_cell.length_a   1.000
_cell.length_b   1.000
_cell.length_c   1.000
_cell.angle_alpha   90.00
_cell.angle_beta   90.00
_cell.angle_gamma   90.00
#
_symmetry.space_group_name_H-M   'P 1'
#
loop_
_entity.id
_entity.type
_entity.pdbx_description
1 polymer ?
#
loop_
_entity_poly.entity_id
_entity_poly.type
_entity_poly.pdbx_seq_one_letter_code
_entity_poly.pdbx_strand_id
1 'polypeptide(L)'
;MNTTQTSQSQTPTTPSLQPINTPSFTQTPVQSPTPTTKKPWLLISLVVLLLSVTSVLGYKYYELKQQVDNQPQPTPLFSPQLVVSSPSPVTSPTTEVDPTVGWKTYTNTEYGFSFKHPNLNSECCGLSGPATGTHPVFETFADIDTVMRGTDAPFAGVGVHVITGITSFENYITEEKKALNSQFEAMADPDPNHQGKQTSTTLAGQKGYILKNYSWDNIDRYYVPIPNSGNVLVVSLGRKESSAFTYQQILSTFEFTR
;
A
#
# COMPACT_ATOMS: atom_id res chain seq x y z
N MET A 1 23.29 2.73 -53.54
CA MET A 1 22.04 2.29 -54.19
C MET A 1 21.03 2.08 -53.07
N ASN A 2 20.13 3.05 -52.87
CA ASN A 2 19.13 3.04 -51.81
C ASN A 2 17.79 2.59 -52.40
N THR A 3 17.19 1.55 -51.83
CA THR A 3 15.88 1.06 -52.22
C THR A 3 14.85 1.55 -51.21
N THR A 4 14.02 2.50 -51.63
CA THR A 4 12.87 3.00 -50.86
C THR A 4 11.71 2.04 -51.06
N GLN A 5 11.23 1.40 -49.99
CA GLN A 5 10.09 0.48 -50.03
C GLN A 5 8.87 1.14 -49.38
N THR A 6 7.85 1.42 -50.20
CA THR A 6 6.58 2.04 -49.82
C THR A 6 5.66 0.98 -49.23
N SER A 7 5.31 1.09 -47.94
CA SER A 7 4.36 0.19 -47.27
C SER A 7 2.93 0.70 -47.44
N GLN A 8 2.08 -0.08 -48.10
CA GLN A 8 0.66 0.21 -48.27
C GLN A 8 -0.14 -0.17 -47.02
N SER A 9 -0.97 0.77 -46.58
CA SER A 9 -1.92 0.63 -45.46
C SER A 9 -3.12 -0.23 -45.88
N GLN A 10 -3.30 -1.38 -45.23
CA GLN A 10 -4.51 -2.20 -45.36
C GLN A 10 -5.47 -1.91 -44.20
N THR A 11 -6.70 -1.54 -44.53
CA THR A 11 -7.79 -1.27 -43.61
C THR A 11 -8.34 -2.58 -43.01
N PRO A 12 -8.56 -2.69 -41.68
CA PRO A 12 -9.17 -3.89 -41.10
C PRO A 12 -10.66 -3.97 -41.43
N THR A 13 -11.09 -5.05 -42.07
CA THR A 13 -12.50 -5.41 -42.26
C THR A 13 -13.07 -5.97 -40.97
N THR A 14 -14.05 -5.26 -40.39
CA THR A 14 -14.82 -5.68 -39.22
C THR A 14 -15.69 -6.91 -39.55
N PRO A 15 -15.63 -8.01 -38.78
CA PRO A 15 -16.53 -9.14 -38.94
C PRO A 15 -17.96 -8.77 -38.56
N SER A 16 -18.89 -8.91 -39.49
CA SER A 16 -20.33 -8.76 -39.28
C SER A 16 -20.84 -9.89 -38.38
N LEU A 17 -21.27 -9.57 -37.16
CA LEU A 17 -21.92 -10.51 -36.25
C LEU A 17 -23.32 -10.88 -36.78
N GLN A 18 -23.53 -12.16 -37.06
CA GLN A 18 -24.86 -12.71 -37.32
C GLN A 18 -25.66 -12.84 -36.01
N PRO A 19 -26.99 -12.63 -36.03
CA PRO A 19 -27.83 -12.84 -34.86
C PRO A 19 -27.94 -14.34 -34.53
N ILE A 20 -27.51 -14.70 -33.32
CA ILE A 20 -27.75 -16.02 -32.71
C ILE A 20 -29.23 -16.10 -32.32
N ASN A 21 -29.93 -17.06 -32.92
CA ASN A 21 -31.31 -17.42 -32.54
C ASN A 21 -31.29 -18.11 -31.16
N THR A 22 -31.84 -17.43 -30.16
CA THR A 22 -32.06 -17.98 -28.82
C THR A 22 -33.19 -19.02 -28.85
N PRO A 23 -32.98 -20.25 -28.38
CA PRO A 23 -34.06 -21.23 -28.25
C PRO A 23 -35.03 -20.79 -27.14
N SER A 24 -36.31 -20.77 -27.48
CA SER A 24 -37.41 -20.45 -26.58
C SER A 24 -37.61 -21.61 -25.59
N PHE A 25 -37.26 -21.40 -24.32
CA PHE A 25 -37.54 -22.36 -23.25
C PHE A 25 -39.01 -22.30 -22.86
N THR A 26 -39.72 -23.42 -23.04
CA THR A 26 -41.08 -23.64 -22.55
C THR A 26 -41.09 -23.61 -21.03
N GLN A 27 -41.77 -22.62 -20.44
CA GLN A 27 -41.93 -22.51 -19.00
C GLN A 27 -42.92 -23.57 -18.50
N THR A 28 -42.44 -24.48 -17.65
CA THR A 28 -43.29 -25.37 -16.85
C THR A 28 -44.00 -24.55 -15.76
N PRO A 29 -45.31 -24.74 -15.52
CA PRO A 29 -46.02 -24.02 -14.48
C PRO A 29 -45.45 -24.35 -13.10
N VAL A 30 -44.95 -23.31 -12.42
CA VAL A 30 -44.42 -23.38 -11.05
C VAL A 30 -45.58 -23.63 -10.09
N GLN A 31 -45.62 -24.81 -9.47
CA GLN A 31 -46.52 -25.08 -8.35
C GLN A 31 -46.09 -24.25 -7.14
N SER A 32 -47.01 -23.41 -6.66
CA SER A 32 -46.84 -22.58 -5.48
C SER A 32 -46.76 -23.46 -4.22
N PRO A 33 -45.70 -23.36 -3.39
CA PRO A 33 -45.59 -24.15 -2.17
C PRO A 33 -46.63 -23.70 -1.13
N THR A 34 -47.36 -24.67 -0.59
CA THR A 34 -48.31 -24.46 0.51
C THR A 34 -47.61 -23.89 1.75
N PRO A 35 -48.13 -22.81 2.38
CA PRO A 35 -47.51 -22.22 3.56
C PRO A 35 -47.53 -23.20 4.74
N THR A 36 -46.35 -23.68 5.10
CA THR A 36 -46.15 -24.50 6.31
C THR A 36 -45.94 -23.59 7.50
N THR A 37 -46.91 -23.60 8.42
CA THR A 37 -46.87 -22.87 9.69
C THR A 37 -45.73 -23.40 10.55
N LYS A 38 -44.59 -22.68 10.58
CA LYS A 38 -43.43 -23.04 11.39
C LYS A 38 -43.73 -22.83 12.88
N LYS A 39 -43.45 -23.85 13.69
CA LYS A 39 -43.62 -23.84 15.15
C LYS A 39 -42.70 -22.78 15.80
N PRO A 40 -43.14 -22.05 16.84
CA PRO A 40 -42.41 -20.93 17.46
C PRO A 40 -41.12 -21.32 18.21
N TRP A 41 -40.80 -22.61 18.32
CA TRP A 41 -39.66 -23.12 19.07
C TRP A 41 -38.30 -22.68 18.49
N LEU A 42 -38.24 -22.47 17.17
CA LEU A 42 -37.03 -22.01 16.50
C LEU A 42 -36.68 -20.56 16.88
N LEU A 43 -37.70 -19.72 17.07
CA LEU A 43 -37.54 -18.34 17.57
C LEU A 43 -37.00 -18.31 19.00
N ILE A 44 -37.50 -19.18 19.88
CA ILE A 44 -37.03 -19.29 21.26
C ILE A 44 -35.56 -19.73 21.30
N SER A 45 -35.18 -20.73 20.50
CA SER A 45 -33.79 -21.19 20.41
C SER A 45 -32.84 -20.09 19.90
N LEU A 46 -33.28 -19.28 18.94
CA LEU A 46 -32.50 -18.16 18.42
C LEU A 46 -32.26 -17.07 19.47
N VAL A 47 -33.28 -16.74 20.27
CA VAL A 47 -33.16 -15.71 21.33
C VAL A 47 -32.21 -16.18 22.43
N VAL A 48 -32.28 -17.45 22.85
CA VAL A 48 -31.35 -18.00 23.86
C VAL A 48 -29.90 -18.00 23.35
N LEU A 49 -29.69 -18.32 22.06
CA LEU A 49 -28.38 -18.26 21.43
C LEU A 49 -27.83 -16.82 21.38
N LEU A 50 -28.67 -15.83 21.07
CA LEU A 50 -28.24 -14.43 21.07
C LEU A 50 -27.82 -13.97 22.48
N LEU A 51 -28.61 -14.31 23.50
CA LEU A 51 -28.33 -13.91 24.89
C LEU A 51 -27.04 -14.54 25.42
N SER A 52 -26.73 -15.78 25.05
CA SER A 52 -25.48 -16.43 25.45
C SER A 52 -24.26 -15.79 24.79
N VAL A 53 -24.33 -15.48 23.49
CA VAL A 53 -23.24 -14.80 22.76
C VAL A 53 -23.00 -13.39 23.32
N THR A 54 -24.05 -12.60 23.60
CA THR A 54 -23.89 -11.26 24.16
C THR A 54 -23.27 -11.28 25.56
N SER A 55 -23.58 -12.31 26.36
CA SER A 55 -23.04 -12.45 27.72
C SER A 55 -21.54 -12.73 27.70
N VAL A 56 -21.07 -13.60 26.78
CA VAL A 56 -19.65 -13.93 26.63
C VAL A 56 -18.85 -12.71 26.13
N LEU A 57 -19.38 -11.98 25.15
CA LEU A 57 -18.74 -10.77 24.63
C LEU A 57 -18.66 -9.67 25.70
N GLY A 58 -19.73 -9.47 26.49
CA GLY A 58 -19.76 -8.51 27.59
C GLY A 58 -18.73 -8.84 28.67
N TYR A 59 -18.57 -10.12 29.03
CA TYR A 59 -17.57 -10.55 29.99
C TYR A 59 -16.14 -10.31 29.48
N LYS A 60 -15.84 -10.66 28.22
CA LYS A 60 -14.51 -10.44 27.63
C LYS A 60 -14.15 -8.96 27.47
N TYR A 61 -15.12 -8.12 27.12
CA TYR A 61 -14.93 -6.68 27.08
C TYR A 61 -14.61 -6.10 28.46
N TYR A 62 -15.30 -6.56 29.52
CA TYR A 62 -15.05 -6.13 30.89
C TYR A 62 -13.65 -6.54 31.39
N GLU A 63 -13.21 -7.77 31.08
CA GLU A 63 -11.86 -8.26 31.39
C GLU A 63 -10.78 -7.39 30.74
N LEU A 64 -10.95 -7.03 29.46
CA LEU A 64 -10.00 -6.19 28.73
C LEU A 64 -9.95 -4.77 29.30
N LYS A 65 -11.10 -4.21 29.70
CA LYS A 65 -11.17 -2.88 30.31
C LYS A 65 -10.41 -2.81 31.63
N GLN A 66 -10.46 -3.85 32.46
CA GLN A 66 -9.70 -3.89 33.71
C GLN A 66 -8.17 -3.90 33.49
N GLN A 67 -7.68 -4.43 32.36
CA GLN A 67 -6.24 -4.42 32.07
C GLN A 67 -5.73 -3.02 31.70
N VAL A 68 -6.55 -2.24 31.00
CA VAL A 68 -6.20 -0.86 30.59
C VAL A 68 -6.22 0.08 31.78
N ASP A 69 -7.25 0.01 32.62
CA ASP A 69 -7.39 0.92 33.77
C ASP A 69 -6.37 0.64 34.88
N ASN A 70 -5.86 -0.59 34.98
CA ASN A 70 -4.83 -0.97 35.96
C ASN A 70 -3.39 -0.86 35.44
N GLN A 71 -3.18 -0.43 34.19
CA GLN A 71 -1.82 -0.19 33.71
C GLN A 71 -1.26 1.06 34.41
N PRO A 72 -0.19 0.94 35.23
CA PRO A 72 0.37 2.10 35.91
C PRO A 72 0.84 3.11 34.87
N GLN A 73 0.27 4.32 34.95
CA GLN A 73 0.70 5.46 34.15
C GLN A 73 2.21 5.65 34.36
N PRO A 74 3.03 5.72 33.29
CA PRO A 74 4.47 5.89 33.45
C PRO A 74 4.74 7.20 34.18
N THR A 75 5.19 7.10 35.42
CA THR A 75 5.63 8.24 36.22
C THR A 75 6.82 8.87 35.50
N PRO A 76 6.74 10.13 35.05
CA PRO A 76 7.90 10.81 34.49
C PRO A 76 8.93 10.99 35.61
N LEU A 77 10.05 10.28 35.47
CA LEU A 77 11.19 10.31 36.39
C LEU A 77 12.00 11.58 36.14
N PHE A 78 11.46 12.75 36.53
CA PHE A 78 12.23 13.98 36.60
C PHE A 78 13.07 13.97 37.88
N SER A 79 14.31 13.48 37.75
CA SER A 79 15.34 13.70 38.75
C SER A 79 15.97 15.09 38.51
N PRO A 80 15.91 16.03 39.47
CA PRO A 80 16.62 17.30 39.34
C PRO A 80 18.12 17.05 39.60
N GLN A 81 18.87 16.83 38.53
CA GLN A 81 20.32 16.75 38.58
C GLN A 81 20.88 18.18 38.59
N LEU A 82 21.46 18.59 39.71
CA LEU A 82 22.24 19.82 39.83
C LEU A 82 23.46 19.71 38.90
N VAL A 83 23.36 20.30 37.72
CA VAL A 83 24.47 20.41 36.76
C VAL A 83 25.45 21.47 37.22
N VAL A 84 26.57 21.01 37.79
CA VAL A 84 27.77 21.84 37.97
C VAL A 84 28.27 22.20 36.57
N SER A 85 28.22 23.49 36.23
CA SER A 85 28.62 24.04 34.94
C SER A 85 30.14 23.93 34.77
N SER A 86 30.61 22.79 34.27
CA SER A 86 31.94 22.67 33.68
C SER A 86 31.89 23.26 32.28
N PRO A 87 32.78 24.19 31.88
CA PRO A 87 32.79 24.74 30.52
C PRO A 87 33.06 23.61 29.54
N SER A 88 32.03 23.21 28.80
CA SER A 88 32.15 22.23 27.72
C SER A 88 33.14 22.75 26.67
N PRO A 89 34.06 21.91 26.17
CA PRO A 89 34.91 22.29 25.05
C PRO A 89 34.02 22.68 23.87
N VAL A 90 34.31 23.83 23.27
CA VAL A 90 33.64 24.32 22.07
C VAL A 90 33.95 23.32 20.95
N THR A 91 33.02 22.41 20.70
CA THR A 91 33.10 21.46 19.59
C THR A 91 33.05 22.27 18.30
N SER A 92 34.17 22.32 17.59
CA SER A 92 34.25 22.87 16.24
C SER A 92 33.12 22.31 15.38
N PRO A 93 32.49 23.12 14.50
CA PRO A 93 31.41 22.65 13.64
C PRO A 93 31.94 21.53 12.75
N THR A 94 31.60 20.28 13.09
CA THR A 94 31.74 19.16 12.17
C THR A 94 30.85 19.46 10.98
N THR A 95 31.46 19.79 9.85
CA THR A 95 30.74 19.94 8.59
C THR A 95 30.08 18.61 8.28
N GLU A 96 28.78 18.50 8.56
CA GLU A 96 27.97 17.35 8.19
C GLU A 96 27.93 17.31 6.66
N VAL A 97 28.69 16.39 6.08
CA VAL A 97 28.72 16.21 4.63
C VAL A 97 27.38 15.63 4.23
N ASP A 98 26.65 16.34 3.36
CA ASP A 98 25.38 15.86 2.80
C ASP A 98 25.61 14.48 2.15
N PRO A 99 24.99 13.40 2.67
CA PRO A 99 25.20 12.05 2.15
C PRO A 99 24.63 11.85 0.73
N THR A 100 23.88 12.84 0.22
CA THR A 100 23.26 12.82 -1.11
C THR A 100 24.08 13.57 -2.16
N VAL A 101 25.31 13.98 -1.84
CA VAL A 101 26.24 14.57 -2.82
C VAL A 101 26.45 13.61 -4.00
N GLY A 102 26.22 14.11 -5.22
CA GLY A 102 26.36 13.34 -6.45
C GLY A 102 25.15 12.46 -6.82
N TRP A 103 24.08 12.48 -6.03
CA TRP A 103 22.85 11.78 -6.37
C TRP A 103 22.12 12.47 -7.53
N LYS A 104 21.44 11.68 -8.35
CA LYS A 104 20.57 12.17 -9.43
C LYS A 104 19.24 12.63 -8.84
N THR A 105 18.62 13.63 -9.46
CA THR A 105 17.28 14.11 -9.10
C THR A 105 16.29 13.64 -10.15
N TYR A 106 15.22 12.99 -9.70
CA TYR A 106 14.03 12.75 -10.50
C TYR A 106 12.99 13.82 -10.18
N THR A 107 12.37 14.38 -11.21
CA THR A 107 11.32 15.39 -11.09
C THR A 107 10.15 14.98 -11.95
N ASN A 108 8.97 14.90 -11.33
CA ASN A 108 7.71 14.75 -12.03
C ASN A 108 6.95 16.09 -11.97
N THR A 109 6.99 16.82 -13.08
CA THR A 109 6.37 18.15 -13.17
C THR A 109 4.85 18.10 -13.24
N GLU A 110 4.27 17.00 -13.74
CA GLU A 110 2.82 16.84 -13.86
C GLU A 110 2.13 16.76 -12.49
N TYR A 111 2.76 16.05 -11.55
CA TYR A 111 2.22 15.84 -10.20
C TYR A 111 2.96 16.64 -9.11
N GLY A 112 3.92 17.48 -9.51
CA GLY A 112 4.58 18.43 -8.63
C GLY A 112 5.39 17.79 -7.52
N PHE A 113 6.23 16.79 -7.83
CA PHE A 113 7.13 16.21 -6.84
C PHE A 113 8.52 15.90 -7.41
N SER A 114 9.51 15.83 -6.52
CA SER A 114 10.87 15.41 -6.86
C SER A 114 11.53 14.67 -5.71
N PHE A 115 12.54 13.85 -6.01
CA PHE A 115 13.41 13.21 -5.02
C PHE A 115 14.78 12.89 -5.62
N LYS A 116 15.76 12.63 -4.76
CA LYS A 116 17.11 12.21 -5.16
C LYS A 116 17.32 10.71 -5.00
N HIS A 117 18.17 10.12 -5.85
CA HIS A 117 18.56 8.71 -5.77
C HIS A 117 20.04 8.47 -6.17
N PRO A 118 20.69 7.42 -5.64
CA PRO A 118 22.12 7.13 -5.85
C PRO A 118 22.37 6.42 -7.19
N ASN A 119 22.01 7.05 -8.31
CA ASN A 119 22.19 6.51 -9.66
C ASN A 119 21.44 5.20 -9.97
N LEU A 120 20.35 4.93 -9.26
CA LEU A 120 19.41 3.86 -9.62
C LEU A 120 18.96 3.95 -11.08
N ASN A 121 18.78 2.79 -11.72
CA ASN A 121 18.40 2.66 -13.13
C ASN A 121 16.87 2.65 -13.26
N SER A 122 16.32 3.46 -14.17
CA SER A 122 14.87 3.52 -14.42
C SER A 122 14.35 2.71 -15.61
N GLU A 123 15.26 2.11 -16.38
CA GLU A 123 14.94 1.35 -17.59
C GLU A 123 14.71 -0.15 -17.31
N CYS A 124 14.86 -0.60 -16.06
CA CYS A 124 14.59 -1.97 -15.72
C CYS A 124 13.29 -2.14 -14.97
N CYS A 125 12.76 -3.36 -15.10
CA CYS A 125 12.06 -4.12 -14.08
C CYS A 125 10.81 -3.45 -13.46
N GLY A 126 9.75 -4.23 -13.25
CA GLY A 126 8.56 -3.74 -12.54
C GLY A 126 8.72 -3.92 -11.04
N LEU A 127 8.47 -2.87 -10.26
CA LEU A 127 8.19 -3.03 -8.84
C LEU A 127 6.66 -2.98 -8.63
N SER A 128 6.11 -3.91 -7.86
CA SER A 128 4.67 -3.96 -7.62
C SER A 128 4.18 -2.65 -6.98
N GLY A 129 3.13 -2.11 -7.57
CA GLY A 129 2.50 -0.87 -7.13
C GLY A 129 1.34 -1.12 -6.15
N PRO A 130 0.43 -0.14 -6.04
CA PRO A 130 -0.84 -0.30 -5.35
C PRO A 130 -1.74 -1.33 -6.05
N ALA A 131 -2.56 -2.03 -5.29
CA ALA A 131 -3.51 -3.04 -5.75
C ALA A 131 -4.81 -2.44 -6.31
N THR A 132 -5.15 -1.21 -5.94
CA THR A 132 -6.39 -0.53 -6.37
C THR A 132 -6.13 0.81 -7.05
N GLY A 133 -7.17 1.28 -7.76
CA GLY A 133 -7.18 2.58 -8.44
C GLY A 133 -6.58 2.52 -9.85
N THR A 134 -6.86 3.57 -10.63
CA THR A 134 -6.21 3.78 -11.93
C THR A 134 -4.90 4.49 -11.68
N HIS A 135 -3.80 3.78 -11.87
CA HIS A 135 -2.46 4.29 -11.64
C HIS A 135 -1.68 4.27 -12.95
N PRO A 136 -1.30 5.43 -13.50
CA PRO A 136 -0.11 5.48 -14.32
C PRO A 136 1.06 4.97 -13.45
N VAL A 137 1.64 3.83 -13.83
CA VAL A 137 2.97 3.45 -13.34
C VAL A 137 3.92 4.49 -13.92
N PHE A 138 4.53 5.32 -13.08
CA PHE A 138 5.45 6.35 -13.57
C PHE A 138 6.80 5.74 -13.84
N GLU A 139 7.45 5.31 -12.77
CA GLU A 139 8.84 4.93 -12.87
C GLU A 139 9.22 3.99 -11.73
N THR A 140 10.05 3.01 -12.06
CA THR A 140 10.73 2.15 -11.09
C THR A 140 12.21 2.44 -11.16
N PHE A 141 12.84 2.71 -10.04
CA PHE A 141 14.27 2.96 -9.91
C PHE A 141 14.91 1.80 -9.18
N ALA A 142 15.73 1.01 -9.87
CA ALA A 142 16.33 -0.19 -9.31
C ALA A 142 17.85 -0.10 -9.17
N ASP A 143 18.36 -0.78 -8.16
CA ASP A 143 19.76 -1.14 -8.06
C ASP A 143 20.01 -2.36 -8.96
N ILE A 144 20.58 -2.11 -10.14
CA ILE A 144 20.72 -3.13 -11.19
C ILE A 144 21.57 -4.32 -10.74
N ASP A 145 22.49 -4.11 -9.79
CA ASP A 145 23.36 -5.17 -9.26
C ASP A 145 22.57 -6.17 -8.39
N THR A 146 21.37 -5.78 -7.94
CA THR A 146 20.48 -6.64 -7.16
C THR A 146 19.44 -7.37 -8.02
N VAL A 147 19.29 -6.99 -9.28
CA VAL A 147 18.28 -7.53 -10.21
C VAL A 147 18.75 -8.86 -10.79
N MET A 148 17.97 -9.91 -10.57
CA MET A 148 18.19 -11.23 -11.18
C MET A 148 17.37 -11.35 -12.45
N ARG A 149 18.03 -11.19 -13.61
CA ARG A 149 17.34 -11.21 -14.91
C ARG A 149 16.67 -12.56 -15.17
N GLY A 150 15.43 -12.51 -15.66
CA GLY A 150 14.64 -13.69 -16.00
C GLY A 150 13.98 -14.38 -14.81
N THR A 151 14.06 -13.80 -13.60
CA THR A 151 13.34 -14.26 -12.41
C THR A 151 12.40 -13.19 -11.88
N ASP A 152 11.50 -13.58 -11.00
CA ASP A 152 10.59 -12.74 -10.21
C ASP A 152 11.17 -12.39 -8.83
N ALA A 153 12.48 -12.60 -8.65
CA ALA A 153 13.09 -12.42 -7.35
C ALA A 153 13.12 -10.94 -6.93
N PRO A 154 13.01 -10.66 -5.62
CA PRO A 154 13.04 -9.29 -5.12
C PRO A 154 14.40 -8.63 -5.39
N PHE A 155 14.35 -7.36 -5.71
CA PHE A 155 15.50 -6.49 -5.93
C PHE A 155 15.37 -5.23 -5.07
N ALA A 156 16.51 -4.56 -4.84
CA ALA A 156 16.53 -3.29 -4.15
C ALA A 156 16.07 -2.18 -5.12
N GLY A 157 14.98 -1.51 -4.80
CA GLY A 157 14.48 -0.43 -5.66
C GLY A 157 13.37 0.41 -5.04
N VAL A 158 13.01 1.48 -5.74
CA VAL A 158 11.96 2.43 -5.41
C VAL A 158 11.01 2.54 -6.60
N GLY A 159 9.75 2.15 -6.42
CA GLY A 159 8.68 2.37 -7.38
C GLY A 159 7.85 3.57 -6.97
N VAL A 160 7.47 4.43 -7.92
CA VAL A 160 6.64 5.60 -7.64
C VAL A 160 5.38 5.56 -8.51
N HIS A 161 4.23 5.69 -7.87
CA HIS A 161 2.91 5.69 -8.50
C HIS A 161 2.11 6.90 -8.02
N VAL A 162 1.22 7.41 -8.87
CA VAL A 162 0.22 8.41 -8.46
C VAL A 162 -1.16 7.88 -8.73
N ILE A 163 -1.98 7.86 -7.68
CA ILE A 163 -3.39 7.50 -7.75
C ILE A 163 -4.19 8.77 -7.94
N THR A 164 -5.05 8.75 -8.95
CA THR A 164 -5.94 9.87 -9.28
C THR A 164 -7.40 9.48 -9.09
N GLY A 165 -8.28 10.48 -9.03
CA GLY A 165 -9.73 10.24 -8.96
C GLY A 165 -10.23 9.65 -7.64
N ILE A 166 -9.44 9.73 -6.57
CA ILE A 166 -9.92 9.30 -5.25
C ILE A 166 -10.83 10.36 -4.63
N THR A 167 -11.89 9.91 -3.96
CA THR A 167 -12.84 10.81 -3.26
C THR A 167 -12.47 11.03 -1.81
N SER A 168 -11.79 10.06 -1.19
CA SER A 168 -11.35 10.10 0.20
C SER A 168 -10.08 9.26 0.37
N PHE A 169 -9.05 9.85 0.97
CA PHE A 169 -7.79 9.18 1.26
C PHE A 169 -7.99 7.99 2.20
N GLU A 170 -8.79 8.14 3.26
CA GLU A 170 -9.03 7.08 4.23
C GLU A 170 -9.82 5.90 3.65
N ASN A 171 -10.80 6.19 2.79
CA ASN A 171 -11.55 5.15 2.09
C ASN A 171 -10.64 4.41 1.11
N TYR A 172 -9.81 5.14 0.36
CA TYR A 172 -8.83 4.54 -0.53
C TYR A 172 -7.88 3.59 0.22
N ILE A 173 -7.32 4.01 1.36
CA ILE A 173 -6.43 3.17 2.18
C ILE A 173 -7.15 1.92 2.70
N THR A 174 -8.44 2.03 3.03
CA THR A 174 -9.24 0.89 3.49
C THR A 174 -9.42 -0.15 2.39
N GLU A 175 -9.79 0.28 1.17
CA GLU A 175 -9.95 -0.62 0.02
C GLU A 175 -8.60 -1.20 -0.43
N GLU A 176 -7.54 -0.40 -0.40
CA GLU A 176 -6.18 -0.83 -0.74
C GLU A 176 -5.70 -1.97 0.16
N LYS A 177 -5.87 -1.85 1.48
CA LYS A 177 -5.54 -2.93 2.43
C LYS A 177 -6.32 -4.21 2.14
N LYS A 178 -7.60 -4.09 1.83
CA LYS A 178 -8.47 -5.23 1.51
C LYS A 178 -8.00 -5.93 0.23
N ALA A 179 -7.65 -5.16 -0.80
CA ALA A 179 -7.17 -5.70 -2.06
C ALA A 179 -5.79 -6.37 -1.92
N LEU A 180 -4.84 -5.74 -1.21
CA LEU A 180 -3.52 -6.34 -0.95
C LEU A 180 -3.65 -7.65 -0.16
N ASN A 181 -4.46 -7.69 0.90
CA ASN A 181 -4.71 -8.92 1.65
C ASN A 181 -5.34 -10.00 0.76
N SER A 182 -6.31 -9.64 -0.09
CA SER A 182 -6.92 -10.60 -1.02
C SER A 182 -5.90 -11.14 -2.03
N GLN A 183 -4.95 -10.32 -2.48
CA GLN A 183 -3.84 -10.78 -3.33
C GLN A 183 -2.90 -11.71 -2.55
N PHE A 184 -2.62 -11.42 -1.28
CA PHE A 184 -1.82 -12.30 -0.44
C PHE A 184 -2.49 -13.67 -0.31
N GLU A 185 -3.77 -13.72 0.05
CA GLU A 185 -4.54 -14.97 0.18
C GLU A 185 -4.57 -15.80 -1.12
N ALA A 186 -4.52 -15.14 -2.27
CA ALA A 186 -4.55 -15.81 -3.58
C ALA A 186 -3.17 -16.33 -4.03
N MET A 187 -2.08 -15.71 -3.60
CA MET A 187 -0.74 -15.91 -4.18
C MET A 187 0.26 -16.54 -3.21
N ALA A 188 0.11 -16.32 -1.91
CA ALA A 188 1.02 -16.83 -0.89
C ALA A 188 0.51 -18.14 -0.30
N ASP A 189 1.44 -18.98 0.14
CA ASP A 189 1.09 -20.08 1.03
C ASP A 189 0.43 -19.52 2.30
N PRO A 190 -0.61 -20.19 2.84
CA PRO A 190 -1.29 -19.73 4.05
C PRO A 190 -0.31 -19.57 5.22
N ASP A 191 0.04 -18.32 5.55
CA ASP A 191 0.83 -17.99 6.72
C ASP A 191 -0.10 -17.42 7.81
N PRO A 192 -0.32 -18.15 8.93
CA PRO A 192 -1.13 -17.65 10.03
C PRO A 192 -0.53 -16.40 10.71
N ASN A 193 0.74 -16.09 10.45
CA ASN A 193 1.41 -14.90 10.96
C ASN A 193 1.37 -13.72 9.98
N HIS A 194 0.77 -13.89 8.80
CA HIS A 194 0.56 -12.78 7.88
C HIS A 194 -0.45 -11.80 8.46
N GLN A 195 0.06 -10.71 9.01
CA GLN A 195 -0.73 -9.61 9.52
C GLN A 195 -0.19 -8.31 8.95
N GLY A 196 -0.95 -7.72 8.03
CA GLY A 196 -0.69 -6.39 7.52
C GLY A 196 -0.66 -5.36 8.63
N LYS A 197 0.37 -4.52 8.62
CA LYS A 197 0.59 -3.47 9.63
C LYS A 197 0.54 -2.11 8.97
N GLN A 198 -0.45 -1.30 9.36
CA GLN A 198 -0.52 0.12 9.02
C GLN A 198 0.22 0.93 10.09
N THR A 199 1.06 1.88 9.66
CA THR A 199 1.71 2.85 10.56
C THR A 199 1.60 4.26 9.99
N SER A 200 1.38 5.26 10.84
CA SER A 200 1.39 6.66 10.40
C SER A 200 2.82 7.09 10.05
N THR A 201 2.96 7.96 9.04
CA THR A 201 4.25 8.50 8.61
C THR A 201 4.12 9.95 8.17
N THR A 202 5.25 10.59 7.91
CA THR A 202 5.33 11.90 7.25
C THR A 202 6.38 11.83 6.16
N LEU A 203 6.03 12.26 4.96
CA LEU A 203 6.93 12.37 3.80
C LEU A 203 6.80 13.76 3.23
N ALA A 204 7.90 14.49 3.07
CA ALA A 204 7.90 15.88 2.57
C ALA A 204 6.87 16.79 3.30
N GLY A 205 6.72 16.61 4.62
CA GLY A 205 5.77 17.36 5.45
C GLY A 205 4.29 16.92 5.32
N GLN A 206 3.97 15.95 4.46
CA GLN A 206 2.62 15.42 4.32
C GLN A 206 2.43 14.16 5.16
N LYS A 207 1.34 14.13 5.93
CA LYS A 207 0.95 12.96 6.72
C LYS A 207 0.42 11.86 5.81
N GLY A 208 0.79 10.63 6.09
CA GLY A 208 0.36 9.48 5.32
C GLY A 208 0.44 8.18 6.12
N TYR A 209 0.38 7.07 5.42
CA TYR A 209 0.48 5.74 5.99
C TYR A 209 1.56 4.90 5.31
N ILE A 210 2.20 4.02 6.08
CA ILE A 210 3.00 2.92 5.55
C ILE A 210 2.20 1.65 5.75
N LEU A 211 1.98 0.92 4.66
CA LEU A 211 1.41 -0.42 4.69
C LEU A 211 2.56 -1.42 4.55
N LYS A 212 2.76 -2.25 5.57
CA LYS A 212 3.79 -3.30 5.61
C LYS A 212 3.15 -4.67 5.72
N ASN A 213 3.73 -5.67 5.08
CA ASN A 213 3.28 -7.05 5.16
C ASN A 213 1.77 -7.21 4.83
N TYR A 214 1.25 -6.42 3.88
CA TYR A 214 -0.12 -6.56 3.36
C TYR A 214 -0.16 -7.37 2.06
N SER A 215 0.98 -7.59 1.42
CA SER A 215 1.11 -8.25 0.11
C SER A 215 2.16 -9.34 0.15
N TRP A 216 2.03 -10.30 -0.77
CA TRP A 216 2.90 -11.48 -0.86
C TRP A 216 4.35 -11.13 -1.26
N ASP A 217 4.54 -9.99 -1.93
CA ASP A 217 5.82 -9.49 -2.41
C ASP A 217 6.70 -8.83 -1.32
N ASN A 218 6.20 -8.72 -0.08
CA ASN A 218 6.92 -8.12 1.05
C ASN A 218 7.43 -6.68 0.79
N ILE A 219 6.69 -5.90 -0.01
CA ILE A 219 7.03 -4.51 -0.33
C ILE A 219 6.39 -3.56 0.69
N ASP A 220 7.22 -2.70 1.29
CA ASP A 220 6.74 -1.57 2.09
C ASP A 220 6.23 -0.48 1.16
N ARG A 221 4.98 -0.03 1.36
CA ARG A 221 4.36 1.02 0.54
C ARG A 221 3.99 2.23 1.38
N TYR A 222 4.48 3.40 0.98
CA TYR A 222 4.15 4.69 1.58
C TYR A 222 3.04 5.33 0.77
N TYR A 223 1.95 5.71 1.42
CA TYR A 223 0.81 6.38 0.82
C TYR A 223 0.69 7.77 1.41
N VAL A 224 0.84 8.79 0.56
CA VAL A 224 0.94 10.17 1.00
C VAL A 224 0.12 11.05 0.06
N PRO A 225 -0.86 11.83 0.56
CA PRO A 225 -1.60 12.78 -0.26
C PRO A 225 -0.67 13.81 -0.89
N ILE A 226 -0.84 14.07 -2.19
CA ILE A 226 -0.13 15.15 -2.87
C ILE A 226 -0.88 16.47 -2.58
N PRO A 227 -0.22 17.51 -2.07
CA PRO A 227 -0.87 18.77 -1.68
C PRO A 227 -1.76 19.35 -2.78
N ASN A 228 -2.96 19.82 -2.41
CA ASN A 228 -3.90 20.55 -3.28
C ASN A 228 -4.36 19.83 -4.57
N SER A 229 -4.07 18.54 -4.73
CA SER A 229 -4.36 17.81 -5.98
C SER A 229 -5.51 16.81 -5.88
N GLY A 230 -5.82 16.34 -4.66
CA GLY A 230 -6.70 15.18 -4.46
C GLY A 230 -6.09 13.84 -4.88
N ASN A 231 -4.82 13.82 -5.31
CA ASN A 231 -4.10 12.62 -5.71
C ASN A 231 -3.29 12.03 -4.53
N VAL A 232 -2.88 10.77 -4.65
CA VAL A 232 -2.04 10.07 -3.67
C VAL A 232 -0.75 9.62 -4.33
N LEU A 233 0.38 10.01 -3.76
CA LEU A 233 1.69 9.46 -4.08
C LEU A 233 1.85 8.12 -3.36
N VAL A 234 2.21 7.08 -4.10
CA VAL A 234 2.58 5.78 -3.57
C VAL A 234 4.05 5.52 -3.85
N VAL A 235 4.83 5.30 -2.78
CA VAL A 235 6.25 4.93 -2.88
C VAL A 235 6.42 3.49 -2.41
N SER A 236 6.68 2.59 -3.35
CA SER A 236 6.96 1.17 -3.11
C SER A 236 8.46 0.97 -2.90
N LEU A 237 8.86 0.27 -1.83
CA LEU A 237 10.26 -0.04 -1.54
C LEU A 237 10.50 -1.55 -1.63
N GLY A 238 11.13 -2.00 -2.71
CA GLY A 238 11.58 -3.39 -2.85
C GLY A 238 12.85 -3.55 -2.04
N ARG A 239 12.88 -4.43 -1.04
CA ARG A 239 14.01 -4.55 -0.12
C ARG A 239 14.88 -5.76 -0.44
N LYS A 240 16.19 -5.55 -0.42
CA LYS A 240 17.22 -6.58 -0.24
C LYS A 240 18.22 -6.07 0.78
N GLU A 241 18.66 -6.93 1.71
CA GLU A 241 19.56 -6.60 2.82
C GLU A 241 20.90 -5.95 2.39
N SER A 242 21.25 -5.99 1.11
CA SER A 242 22.58 -5.65 0.59
C SER A 242 22.66 -4.33 -0.19
N SER A 243 21.66 -3.44 -0.15
CA SER A 243 21.76 -2.19 -0.91
C SER A 243 22.79 -1.23 -0.30
N ALA A 244 23.61 -0.60 -1.15
CA ALA A 244 24.63 0.37 -0.73
C ALA A 244 24.05 1.70 -0.20
N PHE A 245 22.72 1.89 -0.29
CA PHE A 245 22.00 3.07 0.15
C PHE A 245 20.89 2.72 1.13
N THR A 246 20.47 3.71 1.92
CA THR A 246 19.29 3.55 2.78
C THR A 246 18.07 4.17 2.12
N TYR A 247 16.94 3.46 2.15
CA TYR A 247 15.67 4.03 1.70
C TYR A 247 15.29 5.30 2.47
N GLN A 248 15.70 5.42 3.73
CA GLN A 248 15.43 6.61 4.53
C GLN A 248 16.11 7.86 3.95
N GLN A 249 17.32 7.75 3.38
CA GLN A 249 17.97 8.86 2.69
C GLN A 249 17.21 9.27 1.42
N ILE A 250 16.71 8.31 0.63
CA ILE A 250 15.88 8.63 -0.54
C ILE A 250 14.60 9.33 -0.08
N LEU A 251 13.88 8.74 0.88
CA LEU A 251 12.63 9.30 1.43
C LEU A 251 12.82 10.71 2.01
N SER A 252 13.97 10.99 2.65
CA SER A 252 14.24 12.32 3.21
C SER A 252 14.47 13.41 2.16
N THR A 253 14.67 13.03 0.89
CA THR A 253 14.87 13.99 -0.22
C THR A 253 13.60 14.28 -1.01
N PHE A 254 12.47 13.67 -0.64
CA PHE A 254 11.20 13.96 -1.28
C PHE A 254 10.78 15.40 -1.00
N GLU A 255 10.34 16.08 -2.06
CA GLU A 255 9.80 17.42 -2.01
C GLU A 255 8.55 17.49 -2.89
N PHE A 256 7.56 18.27 -2.46
CA PHE A 256 6.41 18.64 -3.28
C PHE A 256 6.60 20.06 -3.79
N THR A 257 6.69 20.22 -5.12
CA THR A 257 6.73 21.52 -5.78
C THR A 257 5.29 22.00 -5.94
N ARG A 258 4.97 23.12 -5.28
CA ARG A 258 3.64 23.75 -5.32
C ARG A 258 3.17 24.10 -6.72
#